data_AF-K2KCL3-F1
#
_entry.id   AF-K2KCL3-F1
#
_cell.length_a   1.000
_cell.length_b   1.000
_cell.length_c   1.000
_cell.angle_alpha   90.00
_cell.angle_beta   90.00
_cell.angle_gamma   90.00
#
_symmetry.space_group_name_H-M   'P 1'
#
loop_
_entity.id
_entity.type
_entity.pdbx_description
1 polymer ?
#
loop_
_entity_poly.entity_id
_entity_poly.type
_entity_poly.pdbx_seq_one_letter_code
_entity_poly.pdbx_strand_id
1 'polypeptide(L)'
;MAKNDATVQHNQQPIASYDRFGWYWQPADWLQQMSAEDALTATRQSLHLSAQQQALQAQAAADEQHAEAQRLAQQRLLDSLFD
;
A
#
# COMPACT_ATOMS: atom_id res chain seq x y z
N MET A 1 -27.90 -20.60 -39.21
CA MET A 1 -26.74 -19.95 -38.56
C MET A 1 -27.21 -19.42 -37.21
N ALA A 2 -27.02 -20.20 -36.15
CA ALA A 2 -27.40 -19.80 -34.79
C ALA A 2 -26.26 -18.98 -34.17
N LYS A 3 -26.58 -17.76 -33.71
CA LYS A 3 -25.66 -16.89 -32.97
C LYS A 3 -25.58 -17.45 -31.54
N ASN A 4 -24.39 -17.88 -31.12
CA ASN A 4 -24.13 -18.26 -29.74
C ASN A 4 -23.93 -16.98 -28.92
N ASP A 5 -25.02 -16.44 -28.39
CA ASP A 5 -24.98 -15.46 -27.30
C ASP A 5 -24.60 -16.19 -26.00
N ALA A 6 -23.29 -16.36 -25.79
CA ALA A 6 -22.74 -16.78 -24.52
C ALA A 6 -22.76 -15.58 -23.56
N THR A 7 -23.92 -15.33 -22.92
CA THR A 7 -24.00 -14.47 -21.74
C THR A 7 -23.16 -15.07 -20.63
N VAL A 8 -21.94 -14.55 -20.47
CA VAL A 8 -21.11 -14.79 -19.28
C VAL A 8 -21.79 -14.05 -18.12
N GLN A 9 -22.68 -14.76 -17.42
CA GLN A 9 -23.16 -14.31 -16.11
C GLN A 9 -21.98 -14.36 -15.14
N HIS A 10 -21.27 -13.24 -15.03
CA HIS A 10 -20.34 -12.99 -13.94
C HIS A 10 -21.14 -12.94 -12.65
N ASN A 11 -21.20 -14.07 -11.95
CA ASN A 11 -21.74 -14.18 -10.60
C ASN A 11 -20.75 -13.51 -9.63
N GLN A 12 -20.64 -12.18 -9.71
CA GLN A 12 -19.88 -11.36 -8.78
C GLN A 12 -20.76 -11.09 -7.57
N GLN A 13 -20.79 -12.03 -6.61
CA GLN A 13 -21.29 -11.66 -5.29
C GLN A 13 -20.42 -10.51 -4.77
N PRO A 14 -21.00 -9.37 -4.35
CA PRO A 14 -20.23 -8.26 -3.82
C PRO A 14 -19.60 -8.73 -2.50
N ILE A 15 -18.29 -9.02 -2.54
CA ILE A 15 -17.52 -9.35 -1.34
C ILE A 15 -17.54 -8.08 -0.48
N ALA A 16 -18.26 -8.13 0.63
CA ALA A 16 -18.22 -7.09 1.64
C ALA A 16 -16.80 -7.04 2.20
N SER A 17 -16.09 -5.95 1.94
CA SER A 17 -14.77 -5.71 2.50
C SER A 17 -14.93 -4.92 3.78
N TYR A 18 -14.30 -5.40 4.85
CA TYR A 18 -14.16 -4.66 6.09
C TYR A 18 -12.74 -4.15 6.19
N ASP A 19 -12.57 -2.90 6.62
CA ASP A 19 -11.25 -2.40 6.95
C ASP A 19 -10.73 -3.00 8.28
N ARG A 20 -9.49 -2.69 8.63
CA ARG A 20 -8.85 -3.15 9.88
C ARG A 20 -9.51 -2.63 11.17
N PHE A 21 -10.40 -1.65 11.06
CA PHE A 21 -11.13 -1.03 12.16
C PHE A 21 -12.59 -1.52 12.22
N GLY A 22 -12.97 -2.47 11.36
CA GLY A 22 -14.33 -3.03 11.29
C GLY A 22 -15.33 -2.15 10.53
N TRP A 23 -14.87 -1.12 9.83
CA TRP A 23 -15.73 -0.29 9.00
C TRP A 23 -16.07 -1.03 7.72
N TYR A 24 -17.37 -1.06 7.43
CA TYR A 24 -17.88 -1.64 6.21
C TYR A 24 -17.63 -0.71 5.03
N TRP A 25 -17.03 -1.23 3.97
CA TRP A 25 -16.92 -0.52 2.70
C TRP A 25 -17.17 -1.48 1.54
N GLN A 26 -18.08 -1.11 0.65
CA GLN A 26 -18.35 -1.85 -0.58
C GLN A 26 -17.77 -1.10 -1.79
N PRO A 27 -16.63 -1.54 -2.34
CA PRO A 27 -16.02 -0.88 -3.48
C PRO A 27 -16.88 -0.96 -4.74
N ALA A 28 -17.70 -2.00 -4.89
CA ALA A 28 -18.50 -2.21 -6.10
C ALA A 28 -19.53 -1.10 -6.34
N ASP A 29 -20.28 -0.71 -5.30
CA ASP A 29 -21.32 0.33 -5.41
C ASP A 29 -20.71 1.71 -5.63
N TRP A 30 -19.58 1.98 -4.99
CA TRP A 30 -18.84 3.23 -5.18
C TRP A 30 -18.26 3.31 -6.59
N LEU A 31 -17.67 2.23 -7.09
CA LEU A 31 -17.15 2.15 -8.46
C LEU A 31 -18.26 2.29 -9.53
N GLN A 32 -19.48 1.83 -9.25
CA GLN A 32 -20.63 2.03 -10.17
C GLN A 32 -21.10 3.49 -10.20
N GLN A 33 -20.96 4.23 -9.10
CA GLN A 33 -21.33 5.64 -9.01
C GLN A 33 -20.21 6.58 -9.47
N MET A 34 -18.97 6.07 -9.54
CA MET A 34 -17.80 6.83 -9.91
C MET A 34 -17.60 6.83 -11.42
N SER A 35 -17.25 7.98 -12.00
CA SER A 35 -16.94 8.03 -13.43
C SER A 35 -15.67 7.22 -13.72
N ALA A 36 -15.53 6.73 -14.96
CA ALA A 36 -14.32 6.03 -15.37
C ALA A 36 -13.05 6.90 -15.21
N GLU A 37 -13.20 8.22 -15.38
CA GLU A 37 -12.11 9.18 -15.20
C GLU A 37 -11.70 9.33 -13.73
N ASP A 38 -12.68 9.39 -12.83
CA ASP A 38 -12.44 9.42 -11.39
C ASP A 38 -11.80 8.11 -10.91
N ALA A 39 -12.24 6.96 -11.43
CA ALA A 39 -11.65 5.64 -11.15
C ALA A 39 -10.18 5.55 -11.54
N LEU A 40 -9.84 6.03 -12.74
CA LEU A 40 -8.45 6.09 -13.20
C LEU A 40 -7.62 7.06 -12.36
N THR A 41 -8.20 8.18 -11.97
CA THR A 41 -7.53 9.20 -11.15
C THR A 41 -7.24 8.68 -9.75
N ALA A 42 -8.22 8.10 -9.07
CA ALA A 42 -8.07 7.49 -7.75
C ALA A 42 -7.04 6.34 -7.77
N THR A 43 -7.05 5.52 -8.83
CA THR A 43 -6.08 4.43 -9.01
C THR A 43 -4.66 4.96 -9.23
N ARG A 44 -4.48 6.02 -10.02
CA ARG A 44 -3.15 6.65 -10.18
C ARG A 44 -2.65 7.26 -8.87
N GLN A 45 -3.54 7.91 -8.13
CA GLN A 45 -3.20 8.52 -6.84
C GLN A 45 -2.80 7.46 -5.82
N SER A 46 -3.50 6.32 -5.76
CA SER A 46 -3.15 5.23 -4.85
C SER A 46 -1.80 4.58 -5.20
N LEU A 47 -1.50 4.40 -6.49
CA LEU A 47 -0.18 3.95 -6.94
C LEU A 47 0.93 4.93 -6.53
N HIS A 48 0.70 6.24 -6.66
CA HIS A 48 1.67 7.25 -6.25
C HIS A 48 1.92 7.25 -4.73
N LEU A 49 0.86 7.08 -3.94
CA LEU A 49 0.98 6.93 -2.48
C LEU A 49 1.79 5.69 -2.11
N SER A 50 1.65 4.59 -2.85
CA SER A 50 2.44 3.37 -2.60
C SER A 50 3.95 3.59 -2.83
N ALA A 51 4.32 4.34 -3.86
CA ALA A 51 5.71 4.70 -4.13
C ALA A 51 6.28 5.64 -3.05
N GLN A 52 5.49 6.61 -2.57
CA GLN A 52 5.88 7.48 -1.46
C GLN A 52 6.05 6.69 -0.15
N GLN A 53 5.16 5.74 0.13
CA GLN A 53 5.25 4.89 1.30
C GLN A 53 6.50 4.00 1.25
N GLN A 54 6.85 3.45 0.09
CA GLN A 54 8.10 2.69 -0.08
C GLN A 54 9.33 3.56 0.14
N ALA A 55 9.34 4.79 -0.38
CA ALA A 55 10.45 5.72 -0.15
C ALA A 55 10.61 6.07 1.33
N LEU A 56 9.50 6.30 2.06
CA LEU A 56 9.53 6.56 3.50
C LEU A 56 10.02 5.34 4.29
N GLN A 57 9.63 4.12 3.92
CA GLN A 57 10.12 2.90 4.55
C GLN A 57 11.62 2.69 4.31
N ALA A 58 12.09 2.95 3.08
CA ALA A 58 13.51 2.87 2.76
C ALA A 58 14.34 3.90 3.54
N GLN A 59 13.82 5.12 3.69
CA GLN A 59 14.46 6.16 4.50
C GLN A 59 14.50 5.76 5.98
N ALA A 60 13.40 5.26 6.54
CA ALA A 60 13.35 4.81 7.93
C ALA A 60 14.37 3.68 8.20
N ALA A 61 14.51 2.73 7.27
CA ALA A 61 15.51 1.67 7.38
C ALA A 61 16.96 2.20 7.29
N ALA A 62 17.22 3.20 6.45
CA ALA A 62 18.53 3.84 6.36
C ALA A 62 18.87 4.60 7.66
N ASP A 63 17.90 5.33 8.22
CA ASP A 63 18.08 6.09 9.46
C ASP A 63 18.38 5.17 10.65
N GLU A 64 17.73 4.00 10.73
CA GLU A 64 18.02 2.97 11.73
C GLU A 64 19.45 2.44 11.63
N GLN A 65 19.92 2.12 10.41
CA GLN A 65 21.28 1.65 10.19
C GLN A 65 22.32 2.71 10.57
N HIS A 66 22.05 3.98 10.24
CA HIS A 66 22.90 5.10 10.64
C HIS A 66 22.96 5.25 12.16
N ALA A 67 21.82 5.16 12.85
CA ALA A 67 21.75 5.23 14.30
C ALA A 67 22.54 4.08 14.96
N GLU A 68 22.42 2.86 14.44
CA GLU A 68 23.15 1.70 14.94
C GLU A 68 24.67 1.83 14.71
N ALA A 69 25.09 2.27 13.52
CA ALA A 69 26.49 2.52 13.20
C ALA A 69 27.10 3.60 14.11
N GLN A 70 26.37 4.68 14.37
CA GLN A 70 26.79 5.72 15.32
C GLN A 70 26.92 5.19 16.75
N ARG A 71 26.02 4.30 17.17
CA ARG A 71 26.05 3.69 18.49
C ARG A 71 27.28 2.79 18.67
N LEU A 72 27.58 1.97 17.65
CA LEU A 72 28.77 1.10 17.64
C LEU A 72 30.07 1.91 17.60
N ALA A 73 30.10 3.01 16.85
CA ALA A 73 31.26 3.90 16.82
C ALA A 73 31.49 4.55 18.21
N GLN A 74 30.43 5.01 18.87
CA GLN A 74 30.53 5.57 20.22
C GLN A 74 30.97 4.52 21.25
N GLN A 75 30.45 3.29 21.19
CA GLN A 75 30.91 2.21 22.06
C GLN A 75 32.40 1.94 21.87
N ARG A 76 32.86 1.82 20.61
CA ARG A 76 34.29 1.62 20.33
C ARG A 76 35.17 2.76 20.83
N LEU A 77 34.71 4.01 20.74
CA LEU A 77 35.43 5.16 21.28
C LEU A 77 35.50 5.11 22.80
N LEU A 78 34.39 4.79 23.47
CA LEU A 78 34.37 4.64 24.93
C LEU A 78 35.29 3.49 25.36
N ASP A 79 35.21 2.33 24.74
CA ASP A 79 36.08 1.19 25.04
C ASP A 79 37.56 1.56 24.90
N SER A 80 37.94 2.32 23.86
CA SER A 80 39.33 2.77 23.67
C SER A 80 39.85 3.78 24.69
N LEU A 81 38.98 4.41 25.48
CA LEU A 81 39.36 5.36 26.53
C LEU A 81 39.56 4.68 27.89
N PHE A 82 39.10 3.44 28.05
CA PHE A 82 39.15 2.68 29.29
C PHE A 82 40.07 1.44 29.24
N ASP A 83 40.73 1.17 28.11
CA ASP A 83 41.87 0.25 27.92
C ASP A 83 43.21 0.99 28.07
#